data_AF-A0A098TBN2-F1
#
_entry.id   AF-A0A098TBN2-F1
#
_cell.length_a   1.000
_cell.length_b   1.000
_cell.length_c   1.000
_cell.angle_alpha   90.00
_cell.angle_beta   90.00
_cell.angle_gamma   90.00
#
_symmetry.space_group_name_H-M   'P 1'
#
loop_
_entity.id
_entity.type
_entity.pdbx_description
1 polymer ?
#
loop_
_entity_poly.entity_id
_entity_poly.type
_entity_poly.pdbx_seq_one_letter_code
_entity_poly.pdbx_strand_id
1 'polypeptide(L)'
;MSHPASPASSAPSARAYSKSKFAAFLTAIGAIVLIGAEIWLAAVAALWALDGFFDLAMIGDLILVALIAPAAIWATWMTAKLAIAAEMNPENAD
;
A
#
# COMPACT_ATOMS: atom_id res chain seq x y z
N MET A 1 45.57 -26.22 -22.33
CA MET A 1 44.27 -26.89 -22.52
C MET A 1 43.20 -25.96 -21.97
N SER A 2 42.46 -25.33 -22.86
CA SER A 2 41.32 -24.45 -22.56
C SER A 2 40.12 -25.31 -22.16
N HIS A 3 39.62 -25.14 -20.94
CA HIS A 3 38.29 -25.60 -20.56
C HIS A 3 37.39 -24.37 -20.29
N PRO A 4 36.26 -24.23 -21.01
CA PRO A 4 35.34 -23.12 -20.89
C PRO A 4 34.28 -23.32 -19.79
N ALA A 5 33.80 -22.17 -19.28
CA ALA A 5 32.50 -21.83 -18.69
C ALA A 5 31.70 -22.90 -17.90
N SER A 6 31.45 -22.63 -16.61
CA SER A 6 30.25 -23.10 -15.92
C SER A 6 29.19 -21.99 -15.88
N PRO A 7 27.92 -22.32 -16.15
CA PRO A 7 26.90 -21.35 -16.51
C PRO A 7 26.39 -20.58 -15.29
N ALA A 8 26.15 -19.28 -15.50
CA ALA A 8 25.40 -18.45 -14.58
C ALA A 8 24.06 -19.13 -14.25
N SER A 9 23.79 -19.28 -12.96
CA SER A 9 22.51 -19.74 -12.44
C SER A 9 21.41 -18.84 -13.01
N SER A 10 20.59 -19.40 -13.90
CA SER A 10 19.39 -18.75 -14.41
C SER A 10 18.40 -18.62 -13.25
N ALA A 11 18.45 -17.48 -12.56
CA ALA A 11 17.32 -17.03 -11.78
C ALA A 11 16.08 -17.07 -12.69
N PRO A 12 14.94 -17.62 -12.24
CA PRO A 12 13.74 -17.62 -13.04
C PRO A 12 13.40 -16.15 -13.32
N SER A 13 13.59 -15.73 -14.57
CA SER A 13 13.16 -14.44 -15.08
C SER A 13 11.69 -14.35 -14.74
N ALA A 14 11.34 -13.49 -13.79
CA ALA A 14 9.97 -13.13 -13.50
C ALA A 14 9.36 -12.80 -14.86
N ARG A 15 8.43 -13.66 -15.29
CA ARG A 15 7.87 -13.60 -16.63
C ARG A 15 7.14 -12.26 -16.68
N ALA A 16 7.77 -11.24 -17.27
CA ALA A 16 7.20 -9.94 -17.49
C ALA A 16 6.05 -10.13 -18.47
N TYR A 17 4.90 -10.52 -17.94
CA TYR A 17 3.66 -10.41 -18.68
C TYR A 17 3.48 -8.93 -18.90
N SER A 18 3.58 -8.50 -20.16
CA SER A 18 3.12 -7.20 -20.62
C SER A 18 1.63 -7.11 -20.26
N LYS A 19 1.35 -6.73 -19.01
CA LYS A 19 0.01 -6.45 -18.55
C LYS A 19 -0.38 -5.19 -19.30
N SER A 20 -1.50 -5.25 -19.99
CA SER A 20 -2.20 -4.06 -20.45
C SER A 20 -2.18 -3.03 -19.32
N LYS A 21 -1.79 -1.78 -19.63
CA LYS A 21 -1.73 -0.68 -18.66
C LYS A 21 -3.04 -0.54 -17.85
N PHE A 22 -4.15 -0.98 -18.44
CA PHE A 22 -5.47 -1.07 -17.80
C PHE A 22 -5.53 -2.12 -16.67
N ALA A 23 -4.97 -3.31 -16.87
CA ALA A 23 -4.93 -4.35 -15.85
C ALA A 23 -3.96 -4.00 -14.69
N ALA A 24 -2.83 -3.36 -15.01
CA ALA A 24 -1.91 -2.80 -14.03
C ALA A 24 -2.60 -1.73 -13.16
N PHE A 25 -3.33 -0.81 -13.81
CA PHE A 25 -4.12 0.22 -13.12
C PHE A 25 -5.21 -0.36 -12.22
N LEU A 26 -5.98 -1.36 -12.69
CA LEU A 26 -6.97 -2.06 -11.88
C LEU A 26 -6.35 -2.77 -10.67
N THR A 27 -5.14 -3.32 -10.83
CA THR A 27 -4.40 -3.96 -9.73
C THR A 27 -3.97 -2.92 -8.69
N ALA A 28 -3.45 -1.77 -9.13
CA ALA A 28 -3.15 -0.65 -8.24
C ALA A 28 -4.38 -0.18 -7.45
N ILE A 29 -5.53 0.02 -8.12
CA ILE A 29 -6.78 0.40 -7.45
C ILE A 29 -7.17 -0.63 -6.38
N GLY A 30 -7.12 -1.93 -6.73
CA GLY A 30 -7.44 -3.00 -5.79
C GLY A 30 -6.56 -2.96 -4.54
N ALA A 31 -5.25 -2.78 -4.71
CA ALA A 31 -4.31 -2.65 -3.60
C ALA A 31 -4.59 -1.41 -2.74
N ILE A 32 -4.89 -0.27 -3.35
CA ILE A 32 -5.21 0.97 -2.64
C ILE A 32 -6.48 0.80 -1.81
N VAL A 33 -7.52 0.18 -2.38
CA VAL A 33 -8.79 -0.03 -1.67
C VAL A 33 -8.61 -1.00 -0.51
N LEU A 34 -7.88 -2.10 -0.71
CA LEU A 34 -7.63 -3.10 0.34
C LEU A 34 -6.86 -2.48 1.52
N ILE A 35 -5.72 -1.87 1.24
CA ILE A 35 -4.85 -1.29 2.27
C ILE A 35 -5.51 -0.05 2.89
N GLY A 36 -6.15 0.79 2.08
CA GLY A 36 -6.90 1.95 2.55
C GLY A 36 -8.03 1.55 3.50
N ALA A 37 -8.79 0.51 3.18
CA ALA A 37 -9.83 0.00 4.07
C ALA A 37 -9.25 -0.47 5.40
N GLU A 38 -8.11 -1.18 5.39
CA GLU A 38 -7.46 -1.63 6.62
C GLU A 38 -6.95 -0.46 7.48
N ILE A 39 -6.39 0.58 6.87
CA ILE A 39 -5.99 1.82 7.56
C ILE A 39 -7.20 2.46 8.25
N TRP A 40 -8.32 2.61 7.55
CA TRP A 40 -9.51 3.26 8.10
C TRP A 40 -10.20 2.39 9.16
N LEU A 41 -10.25 1.07 8.98
CA LEU A 41 -10.75 0.16 10.02
C LEU A 41 -9.90 0.22 11.28
N ALA A 42 -8.57 0.24 11.15
CA ALA A 42 -7.66 0.39 12.28
C ALA A 42 -7.84 1.76 12.98
N ALA A 43 -8.00 2.84 12.20
CA ALA A 43 -8.24 4.18 12.73
C ALA A 43 -9.55 4.25 13.53
N VAL A 44 -10.64 3.71 13.00
CA VAL A 44 -11.94 3.68 13.69
C VAL A 44 -11.89 2.78 14.93
N ALA A 45 -11.25 1.61 14.85
CA ALA A 45 -11.07 0.73 16.00
C ALA A 45 -10.25 1.39 17.11
N ALA A 46 -9.19 2.13 16.75
CA ALA A 46 -8.38 2.88 17.70
C ALA A 46 -9.19 4.00 18.37
N LEU A 47 -9.95 4.78 17.59
CA LEU A 47 -10.82 5.81 18.13
C LEU A 47 -11.87 5.22 19.09
N TRP A 48 -12.53 4.14 18.70
CA TRP A 48 -13.52 3.46 19.53
C TRP A 48 -12.91 2.91 20.83
N ALA A 49 -11.72 2.31 20.76
CA ALA A 49 -11.04 1.78 21.93
C ALA A 49 -10.54 2.89 22.87
N LEU A 50 -10.03 4.00 22.33
CA LEU A 50 -9.54 5.13 23.12
C LEU A 50 -10.69 5.90 23.78
N ASP A 51 -11.76 6.14 23.03
CA ASP A 51 -12.98 6.75 23.55
C ASP A 51 -13.57 5.92 24.70
N GLY A 52 -13.81 4.62 24.46
CA GLY A 52 -14.34 3.72 25.48
C GLY A 52 -13.42 3.50 26.71
N PHE A 53 -12.11 3.70 26.58
CA PHE A 53 -11.16 3.54 27.69
C PHE A 53 -11.07 4.78 28.57
N PHE A 54 -11.08 5.97 27.98
CA PHE A 54 -10.91 7.23 28.69
C PHE A 54 -12.23 7.91 29.05
N ASP A 55 -13.37 7.40 28.55
CA ASP A 55 -14.72 7.96 28.74
C ASP A 55 -14.74 9.44 28.36
N LEU A 56 -14.28 9.75 27.14
CA LEU A 56 -14.13 11.15 26.72
C LEU A 56 -15.50 11.77 26.45
N ALA A 57 -15.63 13.05 26.82
CA ALA A 57 -16.70 13.88 26.31
C ALA A 57 -16.39 14.30 24.86
N MET A 58 -17.40 14.79 24.14
CA MET A 58 -17.33 15.21 22.73
C MET A 58 -16.08 16.02 22.32
N ILE A 59 -15.54 16.88 23.21
CA ILE A 59 -14.32 17.64 22.93
C ILE A 59 -13.09 16.73 22.82
N GLY A 60 -13.00 15.72 23.69
CA GLY A 60 -11.96 14.70 23.65
C GLY A 60 -12.01 13.88 22.36
N ASP A 61 -13.20 13.51 21.89
CA ASP A 61 -13.38 12.80 20.62
C ASP A 61 -12.88 13.62 19.44
N LEU A 62 -13.21 14.92 19.43
CA LEU A 62 -12.74 15.83 18.39
C LEU A 62 -11.21 15.92 18.37
N ILE A 63 -10.56 15.94 19.54
CA ILE A 63 -9.10 15.94 19.64
C ILE A 63 -8.54 14.61 19.11
N LEU A 64 -9.10 13.47 19.52
CA LEU A 64 -8.66 12.15 19.06
C LEU A 64 -8.81 11.99 17.55
N VAL A 65 -9.95 12.39 16.99
CA VAL A 65 -10.19 12.39 15.54
C VAL A 65 -9.21 13.32 14.84
N ALA A 66 -8.98 14.53 15.38
CA ALA A 66 -8.02 15.47 14.81
C ALA A 66 -6.57 14.96 14.84
N LEU A 67 -6.22 14.02 15.71
CA LEU A 67 -4.91 13.39 15.74
C LEU A 67 -4.83 12.16 14.82
N ILE A 68 -5.84 11.30 14.84
CA ILE A 68 -5.83 10.01 14.12
C ILE A 68 -6.17 10.19 12.64
N ALA A 69 -7.19 10.99 12.31
CA ALA A 69 -7.66 11.12 10.94
C ALA A 69 -6.61 11.69 9.97
N PRO A 70 -5.82 12.72 10.32
CA PRO A 70 -4.76 13.20 9.43
C PRO A 70 -3.68 12.13 9.15
N ALA A 71 -3.34 11.32 10.16
CA ALA A 71 -2.40 10.22 9.98
C ALA A 71 -2.95 9.15 9.03
N ALA A 72 -4.22 8.79 9.17
CA ALA A 72 -4.91 7.85 8.28
C ALA A 72 -4.99 8.37 6.84
N ILE A 73 -5.32 9.65 6.65
CA ILE A 73 -5.35 10.31 5.34
C ILE A 73 -3.95 10.28 4.70
N TRP A 74 -2.91 10.62 5.45
CA TRP A 74 -1.54 10.63 4.95
C TRP A 74 -1.06 9.23 4.57
N ALA A 75 -1.35 8.21 5.39
CA ALA A 75 -1.01 6.82 5.10
C ALA A 75 -1.72 6.30 3.85
N THR A 76 -3.00 6.66 3.68
CA THR A 76 -3.78 6.33 2.48
C THR A 76 -3.16 6.99 1.23
N TRP A 77 -2.76 8.26 1.35
CA TRP A 77 -2.09 8.98 0.26
C TRP A 77 -0.75 8.35 -0.15
N MET A 78 0.08 7.97 0.83
CA MET A 78 1.35 7.30 0.54
C MET A 78 1.14 5.92 -0.10
N THR A 79 0.14 5.17 0.37
CA THR A 79 -0.25 3.89 -0.23
C THR A 79 -0.64 4.06 -1.70
N ALA A 80 -1.44 5.08 -2.00
CA ALA A 80 -1.82 5.40 -3.38
C ALA A 80 -0.59 5.70 -4.25
N LYS A 81 0.34 6.52 -3.76
CA LYS A 81 1.58 6.81 -4.49
C LYS A 81 2.41 5.57 -4.77
N LEU A 82 2.58 4.68 -3.77
CA LEU A 82 3.37 3.47 -3.92
C LEU A 82 2.72 2.46 -4.87
N ALA A 83 1.41 2.25 -4.76
CA ALA A 83 0.68 1.34 -5.65
C ALA A 83 0.72 1.81 -7.11
N ILE A 84 0.57 3.12 -7.34
CA ILE A 84 0.67 3.69 -8.69
C ILE A 84 2.10 3.60 -9.22
N ALA A 85 3.10 3.93 -8.40
CA ALA A 85 4.51 3.86 -8.80
C ALA A 85 4.94 2.42 -9.15
N ALA A 86 4.47 1.42 -8.39
CA ALA A 86 4.77 0.01 -8.64
C ALA A 86 4.24 -0.48 -10.00
N GLU A 87 3.06 -0.02 -10.41
CA GLU A 87 2.40 -0.47 -11.65
C GLU A 87 2.74 0.40 -12.88
N MET A 88 3.25 1.63 -12.68
CA MET A 88 3.59 2.57 -13.77
C MET A 88 5.11 2.73 -14.03
N ASN A 89 5.98 1.99 -13.33
CA ASN A 89 7.43 2.10 -13.53
C ASN A 89 7.84 1.62 -14.95
N PRO A 90 8.50 2.46 -15.78
CA PRO A 90 8.90 2.11 -17.15
C PRO A 90 9.84 0.89 -17.24
N GLU A 91 10.58 0.56 -16.17
CA GLU A 91 11.47 -0.60 -16.12
C GLU A 91 10.74 -1.96 -16.09
N ASN A 92 9.41 -1.96 -15.88
CA ASN A 92 8.56 -3.15 -15.96
C ASN A 92 7.81 -3.25 -17.31
N ALA A 93 8.09 -2.34 -18.24
CA ALA A 93 7.45 -2.26 -19.56
C ALA A 93 8.35 -2.70 -20.73
N ASP A 94 9.61 -3.08 -20.45
CA ASP A 94 10.55 -3.66 -21.43
C ASP A 94 10.61 -5.20 -21.34
#